data_AF-A0A966N8S6-F1
#
_entry.id   AF-A0A966N8S6-F1
#
_cell.length_a   1.000
_cell.length_b   1.000
_cell.length_c   1.000
_cell.angle_alpha   90.00
_cell.angle_beta   90.00
_cell.angle_gamma   90.00
#
_symmetry.space_group_name_H-M   'P 1'
#
loop_
_entity.id
_entity.type
_entity.pdbx_description
1 polymer ?
#
loop_
_entity_poly.entity_id
_entity_poly.type
_entity_poly.pdbx_seq_one_letter_code
_entity_poly.pdbx_strand_id
1 'polypeptide(L)'
;MIDPITALNGLQSAISMVKKASKVANDLGGLAPMIGKMFDAKSQATKAMLQAKREKKGSNMGAALQIEMALEQARAFEEELKMLFMQTGKIDVWNKIKARQAEMDLEDAKEISALKKAEKEAKAKEQEMQELAIAIAAFAFVLLLIFIGVNEMMDFCQTTRRCGGR
;
A
#
# COMPACT_ATOMS: atom_id res chain seq x y z
N MET A 1 -1.03 -6.61 4.51
CA MET A 1 -1.08 -6.25 3.08
C MET A 1 -2.36 -6.83 2.53
N ILE A 2 -3.21 -6.02 1.90
CA ILE A 2 -4.42 -6.52 1.25
C ILE A 2 -3.97 -7.15 -0.07
N ASP A 3 -4.19 -8.45 -0.18
CA ASP A 3 -3.90 -9.17 -1.42
C ASP A 3 -4.83 -8.64 -2.54
N PRO A 4 -4.29 -8.22 -3.70
CA PRO A 4 -5.06 -7.67 -4.82
C PRO A 4 -6.20 -8.59 -5.29
N ILE A 5 -6.02 -9.91 -5.24
CA ILE A 5 -7.03 -10.89 -5.66
C ILE A 5 -8.17 -10.96 -4.64
N THR A 6 -7.85 -10.86 -3.35
CA THR A 6 -8.84 -10.79 -2.27
C THR A 6 -9.71 -9.54 -2.37
N ALA A 7 -9.11 -8.38 -2.66
CA ALA A 7 -9.86 -7.13 -2.89
C ALA A 7 -10.77 -7.21 -4.13
N LEU A 8 -10.27 -7.83 -5.21
CA LEU A 8 -11.03 -8.08 -6.44
C LEU A 8 -12.27 -8.96 -6.17
N ASN A 9 -12.09 -10.08 -5.48
CA ASN A 9 -13.17 -11.02 -5.16
C ASN A 9 -14.23 -10.37 -4.25
N GLY A 10 -13.80 -9.54 -3.30
CA GLY A 10 -14.70 -8.75 -2.46
C GLY A 10 -15.54 -7.77 -3.28
N LEU A 11 -14.91 -7.04 -4.21
CA LEU A 11 -15.60 -6.11 -5.12
C LEU A 11 -16.61 -6.81 -6.02
N GLN A 12 -16.23 -7.90 -6.69
CA GLN A 12 -17.14 -8.66 -7.55
C GLN A 12 -18.33 -9.23 -6.77
N SER A 13 -18.09 -9.75 -5.57
CA SER A 13 -19.15 -10.27 -4.69
C SER A 13 -20.12 -9.17 -4.29
N ALA A 14 -19.61 -8.01 -3.89
CA ALA A 14 -20.43 -6.86 -3.53
C ALA A 14 -21.29 -6.36 -4.71
N ILE A 15 -20.70 -6.22 -5.90
CA ILE A 15 -21.44 -5.85 -7.13
C ILE A 15 -22.56 -6.86 -7.39
N SER A 16 -22.28 -8.16 -7.28
CA SER A 16 -23.29 -9.20 -7.52
C SER A 16 -24.44 -9.16 -6.50
N MET A 17 -24.14 -8.84 -5.24
CA MET A 17 -25.15 -8.71 -4.19
C MET A 17 -26.04 -7.49 -4.43
N VAL A 18 -25.47 -6.33 -4.76
CA VAL A 18 -26.27 -5.13 -5.07
C VAL A 18 -27.08 -5.35 -6.35
N LYS A 19 -26.53 -6.02 -7.37
CA LYS A 19 -27.25 -6.31 -8.63
C LYS A 19 -28.41 -7.29 -8.45
N LYS A 20 -28.26 -8.30 -7.58
CA LYS A 20 -29.36 -9.19 -7.22
C LYS A 20 -30.43 -8.45 -6.42
N ALA A 21 -30.00 -7.60 -5.50
CA ALA A 21 -30.91 -6.86 -4.64
C ALA A 21 -31.64 -5.75 -5.38
N SER A 22 -31.02 -5.06 -6.35
CA SER A 22 -31.68 -4.06 -7.19
C SER A 22 -32.70 -4.66 -8.16
N LYS A 23 -32.55 -5.94 -8.51
CA LYS A 23 -33.56 -6.69 -9.29
C LYS A 23 -34.74 -7.17 -8.46
N VAL A 24 -34.54 -7.45 -7.17
CA VAL A 24 -35.55 -8.06 -6.29
C VAL A 24 -36.27 -7.02 -5.43
N ALA A 25 -35.56 -5.97 -5.00
CA ALA A 25 -36.09 -4.90 -4.18
C ALA A 25 -36.13 -3.60 -4.99
N ASN A 26 -37.35 -3.16 -5.33
CA ASN A 26 -37.62 -1.78 -5.76
C ASN A 26 -37.37 -0.76 -4.63
N ASP A 27 -37.14 -1.23 -3.39
CA ASP A 27 -36.95 -0.38 -2.24
C ASP A 27 -35.47 -0.10 -1.97
N LEU A 28 -35.03 1.01 -2.56
CA LEU A 28 -33.68 1.56 -2.49
C LEU A 28 -33.19 1.82 -1.05
N GLY A 29 -34.11 1.94 -0.08
CA GLY A 29 -33.77 2.11 1.35
C GLY A 29 -33.07 0.89 1.95
N GLY A 30 -33.45 -0.34 1.53
CA GLY A 30 -32.80 -1.58 1.97
C GLY A 30 -31.48 -1.87 1.25
N LEU A 31 -31.21 -1.15 0.15
CA LEU A 31 -30.00 -1.29 -0.64
C LEU A 31 -28.84 -0.45 -0.10
N ALA A 32 -29.10 0.56 0.73
CA ALA A 32 -28.08 1.42 1.34
C ALA A 32 -26.90 0.65 1.98
N PRO A 33 -27.12 -0.39 2.83
CA PRO A 33 -26.01 -1.15 3.40
C PRO A 33 -25.23 -1.97 2.36
N MET A 34 -25.88 -2.47 1.31
CA MET A 34 -25.19 -3.21 0.24
C MET A 34 -24.41 -2.27 -0.70
N ILE A 35 -24.98 -1.10 -1.01
CA ILE A 35 -24.32 -0.04 -1.76
C ILE A 35 -23.10 0.47 -0.99
N GLY A 36 -23.21 0.65 0.33
CA GLY A 36 -22.09 1.00 1.21
C GLY A 36 -20.96 -0.03 1.16
N LYS A 37 -21.28 -1.33 1.25
CA LYS A 37 -20.29 -2.42 1.13
C LYS A 37 -19.61 -2.46 -0.25
N MET A 38 -20.35 -2.16 -1.32
CA MET A 38 -19.77 -2.08 -2.66
C MET A 38 -18.80 -0.90 -2.80
N PHE A 39 -19.14 0.25 -2.22
CA PHE A 39 -18.25 1.41 -2.24
C PHE A 39 -16.98 1.21 -1.40
N ASP A 40 -17.10 0.58 -0.23
CA ASP A 40 -15.96 0.19 0.59
C ASP A 40 -15.05 -0.82 -0.16
N ALA A 41 -15.64 -1.86 -0.76
CA ALA A 41 -14.89 -2.81 -1.57
C ALA A 41 -14.19 -2.14 -2.77
N LYS A 42 -14.81 -1.13 -3.39
CA LYS A 42 -14.21 -0.32 -4.46
C LYS A 42 -13.02 0.51 -3.95
N SER A 43 -13.14 1.14 -2.77
CA SER A 43 -12.05 1.86 -2.12
C SER A 43 -10.88 0.92 -1.84
N GLN A 44 -11.13 -0.26 -1.24
CA GLN A 44 -10.11 -1.25 -0.95
C GLN A 44 -9.41 -1.79 -2.21
N ALA A 45 -10.16 -2.09 -3.28
CA ALA A 45 -9.59 -2.50 -4.56
C ALA A 45 -8.72 -1.40 -5.20
N THR A 46 -9.13 -0.13 -5.06
CA THR A 46 -8.35 1.02 -5.55
C THR A 46 -7.06 1.19 -4.74
N LYS A 47 -7.10 1.02 -3.42
CA LYS A 47 -5.91 1.03 -2.55
C LYS A 47 -4.95 -0.12 -2.90
N ALA A 48 -5.48 -1.33 -3.10
CA ALA A 48 -4.69 -2.50 -3.50
C ALA A 48 -4.05 -2.32 -4.88
N MET A 49 -4.75 -1.73 -5.85
CA MET A 49 -4.18 -1.40 -7.17
C MET A 49 -3.03 -0.38 -7.05
N LEU A 50 -3.20 0.68 -6.25
CA LEU A 50 -2.16 1.67 -6.02
C LEU A 50 -0.92 1.08 -5.32
N GLN A 51 -1.12 0.17 -4.37
CA GLN A 51 -0.04 -0.57 -3.72
C GLN A 51 0.67 -1.49 -4.72
N ALA A 52 -0.08 -2.26 -5.51
CA ALA A 52 0.47 -3.12 -6.56
C ALA A 52 1.27 -2.33 -7.62
N LYS A 53 0.80 -1.15 -8.04
CA LYS A 53 1.55 -0.26 -8.95
C LYS A 53 2.84 0.29 -8.31
N ARG A 54 2.83 0.57 -7.00
CA ARG A 54 4.00 1.09 -6.27
C ARG A 54 5.08 0.05 -6.07
N GLU A 55 4.70 -1.20 -5.82
CA GLU A 55 5.65 -2.25 -5.44
C GLU A 55 6.53 -2.75 -6.60
N LYS A 56 6.28 -2.33 -7.85
CA LYS A 56 7.13 -2.61 -9.05
C LYS A 56 7.63 -4.07 -9.18
N LYS A 57 7.00 -5.04 -8.51
CA LYS A 57 7.29 -6.47 -8.66
C LYS A 57 6.44 -7.01 -9.81
N GLY A 58 7.11 -7.40 -10.90
CA GLY A 58 6.51 -7.77 -12.19
C GLY A 58 5.49 -8.92 -12.18
N SER A 59 5.21 -9.58 -11.05
CA SER A 59 4.18 -10.62 -10.93
C SER A 59 2.75 -10.09 -10.76
N ASN A 60 2.56 -8.80 -10.45
CA ASN A 60 1.26 -8.25 -10.03
C ASN A 60 0.51 -7.47 -11.12
N MET A 61 1.04 -7.41 -12.35
CA MET A 61 0.37 -6.70 -13.47
C MET A 61 -0.95 -7.38 -13.87
N GLY A 62 -1.01 -8.72 -13.86
CA GLY A 62 -2.25 -9.46 -14.15
C GLY A 62 -3.35 -9.18 -13.14
N ALA A 63 -3.00 -9.10 -11.85
CA ALA A 63 -3.94 -8.70 -10.80
C ALA A 63 -4.34 -7.22 -10.93
N ALA A 64 -3.40 -6.33 -11.31
CA ALA A 64 -3.70 -4.92 -11.53
C ALA A 64 -4.68 -4.72 -12.70
N LEU A 65 -4.50 -5.45 -13.81
CA LEU A 65 -5.39 -5.39 -14.97
C LEU A 65 -6.80 -5.92 -14.64
N GLN A 66 -6.88 -7.02 -13.89
CA GLN A 66 -8.16 -7.56 -13.41
C GLN A 66 -8.88 -6.58 -12.47
N ILE A 67 -8.13 -5.87 -11.62
CA ILE A 67 -8.69 -4.82 -10.77
C ILE A 67 -9.15 -3.63 -11.62
N GLU A 68 -8.41 -3.21 -12.64
CA GLU A 68 -8.84 -2.13 -13.54
C GLU A 68 -10.16 -2.48 -14.25
N MET A 69 -10.30 -3.69 -14.77
CA MET A 69 -11.57 -4.18 -15.32
C MET A 69 -12.70 -4.20 -14.30
N ALA A 70 -12.45 -4.67 -13.07
CA ALA A 70 -13.48 -4.71 -12.03
C ALA A 70 -13.87 -3.32 -11.54
N LEU A 71 -12.93 -2.36 -11.52
CA LEU A 71 -13.21 -0.96 -11.25
C LEU A 71 -14.05 -0.32 -12.36
N GLU A 72 -13.81 -0.70 -13.63
CA GLU A 72 -14.64 -0.30 -14.75
C GLU A 72 -16.06 -0.89 -14.65
N GLN A 73 -16.19 -2.16 -14.29
CA GLN A 73 -17.48 -2.79 -14.00
C GLN A 73 -18.21 -2.10 -12.83
N ALA A 74 -17.49 -1.70 -11.79
CA ALA A 74 -18.06 -0.96 -10.67
C ALA A 74 -18.58 0.43 -11.12
N ARG A 75 -17.89 1.11 -12.03
CA ARG A 75 -18.37 2.38 -12.62
C ARG A 75 -19.60 2.18 -13.50
N ALA A 76 -19.59 1.19 -14.38
CA ALA A 76 -20.74 0.85 -15.21
C ALA A 76 -21.97 0.52 -14.33
N PHE A 77 -21.75 -0.19 -13.22
CA PHE A 77 -22.80 -0.49 -12.26
C PHE A 77 -23.32 0.75 -11.50
N GLU A 78 -22.46 1.73 -11.18
CA GLU A 78 -22.91 3.02 -10.65
C GLU A 78 -23.80 3.77 -11.65
N GLU A 79 -23.51 3.71 -12.95
CA GLU A 79 -24.36 4.32 -13.98
C GLU A 79 -25.70 3.59 -14.15
N GLU A 80 -25.69 2.25 -14.16
CA GLU A 80 -26.92 1.44 -14.14
C GLU A 80 -27.76 1.76 -12.91
N LEU A 81 -27.15 1.85 -11.73
CA LEU A 81 -27.84 2.23 -10.49
C LEU A 81 -28.37 3.65 -10.57
N LYS A 82 -27.59 4.62 -11.06
CA LYS A 82 -28.04 6.00 -11.22
C LYS A 82 -29.30 6.06 -12.09
N MET A 83 -29.32 5.38 -13.23
CA MET A 83 -30.51 5.29 -14.09
C MET A 83 -31.70 4.69 -13.34
N LEU A 84 -31.48 3.66 -12.52
CA LEU A 84 -32.51 3.02 -11.70
C LEU A 84 -33.05 3.96 -10.59
N PHE A 85 -32.18 4.73 -9.92
CA PHE A 85 -32.55 5.77 -8.96
C PHE A 85 -33.25 6.97 -9.62
N MET A 86 -32.91 7.30 -10.87
CA MET A 86 -33.61 8.31 -11.67
C MET A 86 -35.01 7.85 -12.06
N GLN A 87 -35.16 6.61 -12.54
CA GLN A 87 -36.45 6.03 -12.95
C GLN A 87 -37.41 5.87 -11.77
N THR A 88 -36.89 5.59 -10.57
CA THR A 88 -37.68 5.43 -9.33
C THR A 88 -37.95 6.75 -8.61
N GLY A 89 -37.49 7.89 -9.14
CA GLY A 89 -37.75 9.22 -8.58
C GLY A 89 -37.01 9.53 -7.26
N LYS A 90 -36.07 8.67 -6.81
CA LYS A 90 -35.30 8.84 -5.56
C LYS A 90 -33.88 9.40 -5.80
N ILE A 91 -33.75 10.37 -6.71
CA ILE A 91 -32.49 11.07 -7.01
C ILE A 91 -31.85 11.70 -5.76
N ASP A 92 -32.66 12.18 -4.81
CA ASP A 92 -32.15 12.82 -3.59
C ASP A 92 -31.40 11.83 -2.68
N VAL A 93 -31.82 10.57 -2.66
CA VAL A 93 -31.14 9.52 -1.89
C VAL A 93 -29.80 9.19 -2.55
N TRP A 94 -29.76 9.11 -3.88
CA TRP A 94 -28.52 8.92 -4.62
C TRP A 94 -27.51 10.02 -4.34
N ASN A 95 -27.94 11.29 -4.41
CA ASN A 95 -27.09 12.44 -4.12
C ASN A 95 -26.58 12.44 -2.67
N LYS A 96 -27.43 12.08 -1.69
CA LYS A 96 -27.01 11.92 -0.29
C LYS A 96 -25.98 10.81 -0.11
N ILE A 97 -26.14 9.67 -0.77
CA ILE A 97 -25.17 8.57 -0.73
C ILE A 97 -23.84 9.01 -1.34
N LYS A 98 -23.85 9.70 -2.49
CA LYS A 98 -22.62 10.22 -3.12
C LYS A 98 -21.95 11.30 -2.26
N ALA A 99 -22.70 12.17 -1.60
CA ALA A 99 -22.15 13.14 -0.68
C ALA A 99 -21.43 12.46 0.51
N ARG A 100 -22.06 11.43 1.09
CA ARG A 100 -21.45 10.62 2.16
C ARG A 100 -20.20 9.87 1.68
N GLN A 101 -20.21 9.38 0.45
CA GLN A 101 -19.06 8.74 -0.16
C GLN A 101 -17.89 9.72 -0.33
N ALA A 102 -18.16 10.94 -0.79
CA ALA A 102 -17.15 11.98 -0.94
C ALA A 102 -16.53 12.40 0.40
N GLU A 103 -17.33 12.44 1.47
CA GLU A 103 -16.85 12.65 2.84
C GLU A 103 -15.90 11.52 3.27
N MET A 104 -16.30 10.25 3.10
CA MET A 104 -15.46 9.10 3.46
C MET A 104 -14.17 9.01 2.62
N ASP A 105 -14.23 9.28 1.30
CA ASP A 105 -13.05 9.27 0.43
C ASP A 105 -12.03 10.36 0.84
N LEU A 106 -12.50 11.52 1.33
CA LEU A 106 -11.65 12.58 1.85
C LEU A 106 -10.96 12.19 3.17
N GLU A 107 -11.67 11.49 4.05
CA GLU A 107 -11.11 10.94 5.30
C GLU A 107 -10.07 9.86 5.00
N ASP A 108 -10.42 8.90 4.14
CA ASP A 108 -9.53 7.84 3.67
C ASP A 108 -8.24 8.42 3.05
N ALA A 109 -8.35 9.48 2.24
CA ALA A 109 -7.20 10.14 1.64
C ALA A 109 -6.26 10.77 2.69
N LYS A 110 -6.83 11.39 3.73
CA LYS A 110 -6.06 11.98 4.84
C LYS A 110 -5.35 10.89 5.65
N GLU A 111 -6.06 9.82 6.02
CA GLU A 111 -5.47 8.70 6.77
C GLU A 111 -4.35 8.03 5.99
N ILE A 112 -4.57 7.75 4.69
CA ILE A 112 -3.55 7.18 3.83
C ILE A 112 -2.33 8.11 3.71
N SER A 113 -2.53 9.43 3.70
CA SER A 113 -1.41 10.38 3.67
C SER A 113 -0.63 10.40 4.99
N ALA A 114 -1.31 10.27 6.13
CA ALA A 114 -0.69 10.21 7.44
C ALA A 114 0.10 8.91 7.62
N LEU A 115 -0.48 7.76 7.24
CA LEU A 115 0.19 6.46 7.24
C LEU A 115 1.44 6.48 6.33
N LYS A 116 1.36 7.09 5.15
CA LYS A 116 2.53 7.24 4.26
C LYS A 116 3.65 8.08 4.87
N LYS A 117 3.33 9.10 5.68
CA LYS A 117 4.35 9.90 6.38
C LYS A 117 5.03 9.07 7.47
N ALA A 118 4.23 8.38 8.29
CA ALA A 118 4.74 7.49 9.33
C ALA A 118 5.62 6.36 8.77
N GLU A 119 5.21 5.72 7.66
CA GLU A 119 6.03 4.68 6.99
C GLU A 119 7.33 5.23 6.42
N LYS A 120 7.34 6.47 5.88
CA LYS A 120 8.56 7.10 5.38
C LYS A 120 9.53 7.42 6.52
N GLU A 121 9.02 7.93 7.63
CA GLU A 121 9.82 8.23 8.81
C GLU A 121 10.41 6.97 9.44
N ALA A 122 9.63 5.87 9.51
CA ALA A 122 10.13 4.58 9.98
C ALA A 122 11.25 4.04 9.08
N LYS A 123 11.07 4.10 7.75
CA LYS A 123 12.10 3.66 6.79
C LYS A 123 13.37 4.54 6.83
N ALA A 124 13.22 5.84 7.04
CA ALA A 124 14.36 6.74 7.20
C ALA A 124 15.18 6.36 8.44
N LYS A 125 14.53 6.08 9.57
CA LYS A 125 15.20 5.62 10.80
C LYS A 125 15.92 4.28 10.61
N GLU A 126 15.32 3.33 9.89
CA GLU A 126 15.98 2.06 9.58
C GLU A 126 17.23 2.26 8.71
N GLN A 127 17.17 3.18 7.74
CA GLN A 127 18.31 3.52 6.89
C GLN A 127 19.43 4.20 7.67
N GLU A 128 19.11 5.16 8.54
CA GLU A 128 20.11 5.81 9.42
C GLU A 128 20.82 4.81 10.33
N MET A 129 20.08 3.86 10.90
CA MET A 129 20.64 2.80 11.74
C MET A 129 21.52 1.83 10.93
N GLN A 130 21.14 1.51 9.68
CA GLN A 130 21.97 0.70 8.79
C GLN A 130 23.26 1.43 8.37
N GLU A 131 23.17 2.71 8.02
CA GLU A 131 24.33 3.51 7.64
C GLU A 131 25.30 3.67 8.81
N LEU A 132 24.79 3.93 10.03
CA LEU A 132 25.60 3.96 11.25
C LEU A 132 26.23 2.59 11.55
N ALA A 133 25.48 1.49 11.40
CA ALA A 133 26.01 0.15 11.62
C ALA A 133 27.14 -0.19 10.63
N ILE A 134 26.98 0.16 9.35
CA ILE A 134 27.99 -0.04 8.31
C ILE A 134 29.21 0.85 8.58
N ALA A 135 29.02 2.11 8.98
CA ALA A 135 30.10 3.04 9.30
C ALA A 135 30.93 2.55 10.50
N ILE A 136 30.28 2.08 11.57
CA ILE A 136 30.94 1.52 12.76
C ILE A 136 31.71 0.24 12.38
N ALA A 137 31.10 -0.65 11.59
CA ALA A 137 31.75 -1.88 11.14
C ALA A 137 32.99 -1.59 10.28
N ALA A 138 32.91 -0.61 9.37
CA ALA A 138 34.03 -0.20 8.53
C ALA A 138 35.19 0.39 9.37
N PHE A 139 34.87 1.23 10.36
CA PHE A 139 35.88 1.82 11.23
C PHE A 139 36.60 0.76 12.09
N ALA A 140 35.84 -0.17 12.68
CA ALA A 140 36.40 -1.28 13.46
C ALA A 140 37.32 -2.18 12.62
N PHE A 141 36.95 -2.44 11.36
CA PHE A 141 37.75 -3.24 10.43
C PHE A 141 39.10 -2.57 10.10
N VAL A 142 39.12 -1.25 9.86
CA VAL A 142 40.35 -0.50 9.62
C VAL A 142 41.29 -0.53 10.84
N LEU A 143 40.75 -0.35 12.04
CA LEU A 143 41.56 -0.43 13.27
C LEU A 143 42.16 -1.82 13.47
N LEU A 144 41.42 -2.88 13.15
CA LEU A 144 41.91 -4.26 13.21
C LEU A 144 43.06 -4.50 12.23
N LEU A 145 42.98 -3.96 11.00
CA LEU A 145 44.09 -4.05 10.04
C LEU A 145 45.34 -3.29 10.50
N ILE A 146 45.17 -2.10 11.09
CA ILE A 146 46.29 -1.35 11.68
C ILE A 146 46.90 -2.15 12.84
N PHE A 147 46.09 -2.73 13.70
CA PHE A 147 46.56 -3.52 14.84
C PHE A 147 47.36 -4.75 14.40
N ILE A 148 46.85 -5.52 13.43
CA ILE A 148 47.57 -6.67 12.86
C ILE A 148 48.85 -6.21 12.16
N GLY A 149 48.77 -5.16 11.33
CA GLY A 149 49.94 -4.63 10.61
C GLY A 149 51.04 -4.08 11.53
N VAL A 150 50.67 -3.44 12.64
CA VAL A 150 51.62 -2.99 13.67
C VAL A 150 52.20 -4.18 14.43
N ASN A 151 51.41 -5.21 14.74
CA ASN A 151 51.90 -6.42 15.41
C ASN A 151 52.88 -7.20 14.52
N GLU A 152 52.57 -7.40 13.23
CA GLU A 152 53.51 -7.99 12.28
C GLU A 152 54.74 -7.11 12.07
N MET A 153 54.61 -5.78 11.99
CA MET A 153 55.77 -4.88 11.92
C MET A 153 56.64 -4.94 13.19
N MET A 154 56.04 -5.10 14.38
CA MET A 154 56.79 -5.33 15.62
C MET A 154 57.49 -6.70 15.61
N ASP A 155 56.84 -7.76 15.12
CA ASP A 155 57.44 -9.10 14.98
C ASP A 155 58.57 -9.11 13.94
N PHE A 156 58.41 -8.38 12.82
CA PHE A 156 59.48 -8.15 11.83
C PHE A 156 60.62 -7.30 12.41
N CYS A 157 60.33 -6.28 13.23
CA CYS A 157 61.35 -5.53 13.95
C CYS A 157 62.14 -6.41 14.94
N GLN A 158 61.46 -7.32 15.64
CA GLN A 158 62.08 -8.22 16.62
C GLN A 158 62.90 -9.33 15.95
N THR A 159 62.42 -9.92 14.85
CA THR A 159 63.11 -10.98 14.12
C THR A 159 64.29 -10.48 13.28
N THR A 160 64.25 -9.23 12.79
CA THR A 160 65.29 -8.68 11.90
C THR A 160 66.32 -7.76 12.61
N ARG A 161 66.24 -7.58 13.94
CA ARG A 161 67.17 -6.78 14.78
C ARG A 161 67.58 -5.42 14.18
N ARG A 162 66.63 -4.66 13.60
CA ARG A 162 66.92 -3.37 12.94
C ARG A 162 65.98 -2.22 13.32
N CYS A 163 65.39 -2.26 14.50
CA CYS A 163 64.61 -1.14 15.02
C CYS A 163 65.27 -0.59 16.28
N GLY A 164 65.91 0.58 16.14
CA GLY A 164 66.50 1.37 17.22
C GLY A 164 68.02 1.50 17.10
N GLY A 165 68.49 2.66 16.61
CA GLY A 165 69.90 3.02 16.66
C GLY A 165 70.39 3.22 18.09
N ARG A 166 71.41 2.46 18.46
CA ARG A 166 72.71 2.97 18.91
C ARG A 166 73.77 1.92 18.56
#